data_AF-A0AAV3RI67-F1
#
_entry.id   AF-A0AAV3RI67-F1
#
_cell.length_a   1.000
_cell.length_b   1.000
_cell.length_c   1.000
_cell.angle_alpha   90.00
_cell.angle_beta   90.00
_cell.angle_gamma   90.00
#
_symmetry.space_group_name_H-M   'P 1'
#
loop_
_entity.id
_entity.type
_entity.pdbx_description
1 polymer ?
#
loop_
_entity_poly.entity_id
_entity_poly.type
_entity_poly.pdbx_seq_one_letter_code
_entity_poly.pdbx_strand_id
1 'polypeptide(L)'
;MSMEERNIEELKNIVQEYRTNPKLLHHPSLLFFKTFLQSFGAQIPPAPNGQEETYDILDEDIIESDVELDDTDVVEPDNDQPQQMGDSSIEVTEESQDSAQNLKSKAMHAISEGKLDEAIDYLTKAIILNPFSAMQYAARATVYIKLKKPNAAIRDADAALQINPDSAKGYKSRGLAKAMLGLCEEAASDLHVAAKLDYDEEIGLALKRVEPNVHKIEEHRRKYDRLRKTKELKTIEREKQWKKDQMQIKFVKISHLQTTDSARKVLKLLLLWRVVSFLDFPAPPIRIMSIFLLQNNGN
;
A
#
# COMPACT_ATOMS: atom_id res chain seq x y z
N MET A 1 -30.66 -24.55 -11.10
CA MET A 1 -30.19 -23.94 -9.84
C MET A 1 -31.40 -23.49 -9.05
N SER A 2 -31.65 -24.07 -7.88
CA SER A 2 -32.70 -23.58 -6.97
C SER A 2 -32.18 -22.32 -6.30
N MET A 3 -32.80 -21.18 -6.56
CA MET A 3 -32.49 -19.95 -5.81
C MET A 3 -33.02 -20.13 -4.38
N GLU A 4 -32.20 -19.81 -3.38
CA GLU A 4 -32.63 -19.87 -1.97
C GLU A 4 -33.81 -18.92 -1.72
N GLU A 5 -34.78 -19.32 -0.90
CA GLU A 5 -36.02 -18.56 -0.63
C GLU A 5 -35.74 -17.14 -0.13
N ARG A 6 -34.67 -16.97 0.66
CA ARG A 6 -34.22 -15.66 1.17
C ARG A 6 -33.82 -14.71 0.04
N ASN A 7 -33.17 -15.21 -1.01
CA ASN A 7 -32.75 -14.41 -2.16
C ASN A 7 -33.96 -13.95 -2.99
N ILE A 8 -35.02 -14.75 -3.04
CA ILE A 8 -36.27 -14.39 -3.70
C ILE A 8 -37.01 -13.28 -2.93
N GLU A 9 -36.98 -13.33 -1.61
CA GLU A 9 -37.61 -12.32 -0.76
C GLU A 9 -36.89 -10.98 -0.82
N GLU A 10 -35.56 -10.98 -0.81
CA GLU A 10 -34.73 -9.80 -1.05
C GLU A 10 -35.01 -9.18 -2.42
N LEU A 11 -35.07 -10.01 -3.47
CA LEU A 11 -35.38 -9.55 -4.83
C LEU A 11 -36.77 -8.88 -4.89
N LYS A 12 -37.78 -9.46 -4.23
CA LYS A 12 -39.13 -8.88 -4.15
C LYS A 12 -39.14 -7.52 -3.47
N ASN A 13 -38.38 -7.37 -2.39
CA ASN A 13 -38.27 -6.10 -1.66
C ASN A 13 -37.62 -5.01 -2.51
N ILE A 14 -36.52 -5.36 -3.18
CA ILE A 14 -35.80 -4.47 -4.10
C ILE A 14 -36.72 -4.00 -5.24
N VAL A 15 -37.47 -4.93 -5.84
CA VAL A 15 -38.42 -4.59 -6.92
C VAL A 15 -39.54 -3.66 -6.42
N GLN A 16 -40.04 -3.85 -5.20
CA GLN A 16 -41.04 -2.96 -4.60
C GLN A 16 -40.47 -1.56 -4.34
N GLU A 17 -39.23 -1.46 -3.87
CA GLU A 17 -38.56 -0.19 -3.64
C GLU A 17 -38.37 0.61 -4.93
N TYR A 18 -38.02 -0.04 -6.04
CA TYR A 18 -37.93 0.63 -7.34
C TYR A 18 -39.28 1.02 -7.93
N ARG A 19 -40.37 0.31 -7.57
CA ARG A 19 -41.73 0.71 -7.95
C ARG A 19 -42.19 1.95 -7.19
N THR A 20 -41.82 2.07 -5.92
CA THR A 20 -42.20 3.22 -5.09
C THR A 20 -41.34 4.45 -5.36
N ASN A 21 -40.06 4.26 -5.72
CA ASN A 21 -39.14 5.34 -6.06
C ASN A 21 -38.31 5.06 -7.32
N PRO A 22 -38.86 5.33 -8.52
CA PRO A 22 -38.17 5.10 -9.80
C PRO A 22 -36.87 5.89 -9.98
N LYS A 23 -36.65 6.96 -9.20
CA LYS A 23 -35.44 7.79 -9.28
C LYS A 23 -34.16 7.00 -8.93
N LEU A 24 -34.29 5.98 -8.08
CA LEU A 24 -33.16 5.13 -7.67
C LEU A 24 -32.51 4.40 -8.85
N LEU A 25 -33.26 4.12 -9.92
CA LEU A 25 -32.73 3.49 -11.15
C LEU A 25 -31.74 4.39 -11.92
N HIS A 26 -31.66 5.68 -11.57
CA HIS A 26 -30.69 6.61 -12.16
C HIS A 26 -29.37 6.69 -11.35
N HIS A 27 -29.26 5.97 -10.23
CA HIS A 27 -28.03 5.91 -9.45
C HIS A 27 -26.93 5.08 -10.19
N PRO A 28 -25.67 5.52 -10.24
CA PRO A 28 -24.62 4.89 -11.03
C PRO A 28 -24.26 3.47 -10.61
N SER A 29 -24.35 3.16 -9.30
CA SER A 29 -24.13 1.78 -8.83
C SER A 29 -25.15 0.79 -9.41
N LEU A 30 -26.27 1.28 -9.93
CA LEU A 30 -27.34 0.50 -10.55
C LEU A 30 -27.36 0.63 -12.08
N LEU A 31 -26.29 1.19 -12.69
CA LEU A 31 -26.19 1.35 -14.14
C LEU A 31 -26.24 -0.01 -14.87
N PHE A 32 -25.63 -1.05 -14.30
CA PHE A 32 -25.69 -2.42 -14.84
C PHE A 32 -27.14 -2.94 -14.88
N PHE A 33 -27.95 -2.60 -13.86
CA PHE A 33 -29.33 -3.05 -13.75
C PHE A 33 -30.25 -2.24 -14.68
N LYS A 34 -30.01 -0.93 -14.79
CA LYS A 34 -30.70 -0.04 -15.73
C LYS A 34 -30.48 -0.50 -17.17
N THR A 35 -29.24 -0.77 -17.56
CA THR A 35 -28.89 -1.25 -18.91
C THR A 35 -29.47 -2.63 -19.19
N PHE A 36 -29.45 -3.53 -18.20
CA PHE A 36 -30.14 -4.81 -18.26
C PHE A 36 -31.65 -4.65 -18.54
N LEU A 37 -32.37 -3.81 -17.81
CA LEU A 37 -33.80 -3.58 -18.05
C LEU A 37 -34.08 -3.00 -19.44
N GLN A 38 -33.24 -2.06 -19.90
CA GLN A 38 -33.36 -1.47 -21.24
C GLN A 38 -33.13 -2.50 -22.35
N SER A 39 -32.25 -3.48 -22.14
CA SER A 39 -32.02 -4.58 -23.10
C SER A 39 -33.28 -5.44 -23.33
N PHE A 40 -34.17 -5.52 -22.35
CA PHE A 40 -35.48 -6.17 -22.47
C PHE A 40 -36.58 -5.24 -23.01
N GLY A 41 -36.23 -4.03 -23.44
CA GLY A 41 -37.17 -3.04 -23.98
C GLY A 41 -37.98 -2.29 -22.93
N ALA A 42 -37.59 -2.33 -21.65
CA ALA A 42 -38.28 -1.58 -20.61
C ALA A 42 -38.10 -0.06 -20.79
N GLN A 43 -39.19 0.70 -20.70
CA GLN A 43 -39.17 2.16 -20.71
C GLN A 43 -39.07 2.70 -19.28
N ILE A 44 -37.92 3.30 -18.96
CA ILE A 44 -37.66 3.89 -17.63
C ILE A 44 -38.04 5.39 -17.69
N PRO A 45 -38.78 5.92 -16.70
CA PRO A 45 -39.10 7.34 -16.64
C PRO A 45 -37.85 8.23 -16.73
N PRO A 46 -37.89 9.37 -17.44
CA PRO A 46 -36.75 10.29 -17.49
C PRO A 46 -36.46 10.88 -16.11
N ALA A 47 -35.17 11.13 -15.81
CA ALA A 47 -34.77 11.75 -14.56
C ALA A 47 -35.39 13.16 -14.44
N PRO A 48 -35.88 13.58 -13.26
CA PRO A 48 -36.42 14.91 -13.07
C PRO A 48 -35.29 15.95 -13.08
N ASN A 49 -35.26 16.73 -14.15
CA ASN A 49 -34.34 17.84 -14.44
C ASN A 49 -32.89 17.42 -14.73
N GLY A 50 -32.31 18.03 -15.77
CA GLY A 50 -30.96 17.80 -16.30
C GLY A 50 -29.82 18.22 -15.39
N GLN A 51 -29.90 17.88 -14.11
CA GLN A 51 -28.71 17.66 -13.32
C GLN A 51 -28.33 16.21 -13.59
N GLU A 52 -27.39 16.02 -14.51
CA GLU A 52 -26.42 14.96 -14.31
C GLU A 52 -25.88 15.22 -12.90
N GLU A 53 -26.46 14.57 -11.90
CA GLU A 53 -25.75 14.26 -10.68
C GLU A 53 -24.56 13.47 -11.20
N THR A 54 -23.46 14.19 -11.46
CA THR A 54 -22.14 13.61 -11.51
C THR A 54 -21.93 13.07 -10.12
N TYR A 55 -22.44 11.86 -9.90
CA TYR A 55 -21.88 11.00 -8.89
C TYR A 55 -20.41 10.94 -9.27
N ASP A 56 -19.57 11.59 -8.48
CA ASP A 56 -18.14 11.45 -8.58
C ASP A 56 -17.84 9.95 -8.48
N ILE A 57 -17.70 9.32 -9.65
CA ILE A 57 -17.10 8.01 -9.80
C ILE A 57 -15.64 8.22 -9.41
N LEU A 58 -15.34 8.15 -8.12
CA LEU A 58 -13.98 8.18 -7.59
C LEU A 58 -13.84 7.18 -6.42
N ASP A 59 -14.43 6.01 -6.59
CA ASP A 59 -13.81 4.77 -6.11
C ASP A 59 -13.01 4.13 -7.25
N GLU A 60 -12.25 4.94 -8.01
CA GLU A 60 -11.12 4.37 -8.74
C GLU A 60 -10.12 3.93 -7.68
N ASP A 61 -9.89 2.62 -7.63
CA ASP A 61 -8.78 2.06 -6.91
C ASP A 61 -7.49 2.71 -7.43
N ILE A 62 -6.59 3.05 -6.53
CA ILE A 62 -5.32 3.66 -6.92
C ILE A 62 -4.52 2.54 -7.60
N ILE A 63 -4.53 2.52 -8.93
CA ILE A 63 -3.71 1.60 -9.72
C ILE A 63 -2.30 2.16 -9.78
N GLU A 64 -1.38 1.45 -9.14
CA GLU A 64 0.05 1.75 -9.19
C GLU A 64 0.59 1.40 -10.59
N SER A 65 1.13 2.39 -11.28
CA SER A 65 1.78 2.17 -12.57
C SER A 65 3.14 1.53 -12.35
N ASP A 66 3.65 0.80 -13.33
CA ASP A 66 5.03 0.33 -13.27
C ASP A 66 6.02 1.51 -13.37
N VAL A 67 7.22 1.32 -12.84
CA VAL A 67 8.32 2.29 -12.93
C VAL A 67 9.24 1.91 -14.07
N GLU A 68 9.47 2.84 -15.00
CA GLU A 68 10.39 2.65 -16.13
C GLU A 68 11.85 2.86 -15.70
N LEU A 69 12.55 1.75 -15.45
CA LEU A 69 13.96 1.74 -15.06
C LEU A 69 14.87 1.56 -16.28
N ASP A 70 16.10 2.08 -16.17
CA ASP A 70 17.13 1.77 -17.16
C ASP A 70 17.76 0.42 -16.82
N ASP A 71 17.42 -0.60 -17.60
CA ASP A 71 17.86 -1.98 -17.39
C ASP A 71 19.01 -2.38 -18.33
N THR A 72 19.69 -1.42 -18.97
CA THR A 72 20.74 -1.70 -19.98
C THR A 72 21.89 -2.57 -19.45
N ASP A 73 22.24 -2.41 -18.18
CA ASP A 73 23.33 -3.13 -17.51
C ASP A 73 22.86 -4.35 -16.70
N VAL A 74 21.55 -4.64 -16.71
CA VAL A 74 20.98 -5.75 -15.95
C VAL A 74 21.29 -7.07 -16.66
N VAL A 75 21.72 -8.04 -15.85
CA VAL A 75 22.09 -9.39 -16.25
C VAL A 75 21.10 -10.35 -15.61
N GLU A 76 20.72 -11.37 -16.37
CA GLU A 76 19.89 -12.46 -15.86
C GLU A 76 20.55 -13.14 -14.65
N PRO A 77 19.76 -13.51 -13.63
CA PRO A 77 20.26 -14.26 -12.49
C PRO A 77 20.93 -15.57 -12.92
N ASP A 78 22.12 -15.88 -12.40
CA ASP A 78 22.75 -17.18 -12.65
C ASP A 78 21.96 -18.30 -11.95
N ASN A 79 21.68 -19.37 -12.71
CA ASN A 79 20.92 -20.55 -12.29
C ASN A 79 21.82 -21.78 -12.07
N ASP A 80 23.11 -21.54 -11.79
CA ASP A 80 24.08 -22.61 -11.53
C ASP A 80 23.86 -23.22 -10.14
N GLN A 81 24.36 -24.45 -9.93
CA GLN A 81 24.38 -25.06 -8.60
C GLN A 81 25.17 -24.17 -7.63
N PRO A 82 24.75 -24.07 -6.35
CA PRO A 82 25.50 -23.32 -5.35
C PRO A 82 26.96 -23.77 -5.27
N GLN A 83 27.87 -22.80 -5.32
CA GLN A 83 29.30 -23.07 -5.25
C GLN A 83 29.71 -23.60 -3.86
N GLN A 84 30.86 -24.28 -3.80
CA GLN A 84 31.37 -24.83 -2.55
C GLN A 84 31.83 -23.71 -1.58
N MET A 85 31.36 -23.75 -0.33
CA MET A 85 31.55 -22.70 0.69
C MET A 85 32.50 -23.09 1.84
N GLY A 86 33.24 -24.20 1.72
CA GLY A 86 34.06 -24.72 2.81
C GLY A 86 33.22 -25.33 3.97
N ASP A 87 33.90 -25.88 4.96
CA ASP A 87 33.26 -26.50 6.14
C ASP A 87 33.70 -25.78 7.41
N SER A 88 32.75 -25.07 8.04
CA SER A 88 32.94 -24.33 9.29
C SER A 88 33.32 -25.18 10.51
N SER A 89 33.33 -26.52 10.41
CA SER A 89 33.78 -27.41 11.47
C SER A 89 35.28 -27.76 11.41
N ILE A 90 35.97 -27.40 10.32
CA ILE A 90 37.40 -27.67 10.13
C ILE A 90 38.24 -26.82 11.09
N GLU A 91 39.19 -27.48 11.78
CA GLU A 91 40.24 -26.79 12.52
C GLU A 91 41.34 -26.31 11.55
N VAL A 92 41.55 -25.00 11.49
CA VAL A 92 42.54 -24.39 10.60
C VAL A 92 43.91 -24.40 11.27
N THR A 93 44.81 -25.26 10.77
CA THR A 93 46.22 -25.29 11.18
C THR A 93 47.03 -24.18 10.50
N GLU A 94 48.18 -23.83 11.07
CA GLU A 94 49.11 -22.85 10.46
C GLU A 94 49.51 -23.27 9.03
N GLU A 95 49.80 -24.56 8.81
CA GLU A 95 50.12 -25.10 7.48
C GLU A 95 48.96 -24.94 6.47
N SER A 96 47.72 -25.15 6.93
CA SER A 96 46.52 -24.98 6.10
C SER A 96 46.30 -23.51 5.76
N GLN A 97 46.53 -22.62 6.72
CA GLN A 97 46.44 -21.17 6.53
C GLN A 97 47.48 -20.66 5.52
N ASP A 98 48.73 -21.10 5.63
CA ASP A 98 49.80 -20.74 4.69
C ASP A 98 49.53 -21.29 3.28
N SER A 99 49.05 -22.53 3.20
CA SER A 99 48.65 -23.15 1.94
C SER A 99 47.48 -22.39 1.28
N ALA A 100 46.49 -21.98 2.06
CA ALA A 100 45.37 -21.18 1.58
C ALA A 100 45.82 -19.79 1.08
N GLN A 101 46.77 -19.16 1.77
CA GLN A 101 47.35 -17.88 1.33
C GLN A 101 48.15 -18.04 0.03
N ASN A 102 48.90 -19.12 -0.13
CA ASN A 102 49.61 -19.43 -1.37
C ASN A 102 48.64 -19.65 -2.55
N LEU A 103 47.55 -20.38 -2.33
CA LEU A 103 46.50 -20.57 -3.33
C LEU A 103 45.84 -19.26 -3.73
N LYS A 104 45.56 -18.38 -2.77
CA LYS A 104 45.06 -17.03 -3.06
C LYS A 104 46.03 -16.23 -3.92
N SER A 105 47.34 -16.29 -3.65
CA SER A 105 48.35 -15.63 -4.48
C SER A 105 48.34 -16.16 -5.92
N LYS A 106 48.20 -17.48 -6.11
CA LYS A 106 48.02 -18.10 -7.43
C LYS A 106 46.74 -17.62 -8.12
N ALA A 107 45.64 -17.52 -7.38
CA ALA A 107 44.39 -16.98 -7.92
C ALA A 107 44.54 -15.53 -8.39
N MET A 108 45.21 -14.67 -7.61
CA MET A 108 45.46 -13.29 -8.02
C MET A 108 46.29 -13.20 -9.30
N HIS A 109 47.26 -14.10 -9.47
CA HIS A 109 48.02 -14.19 -10.71
C HIS A 109 47.13 -14.64 -11.89
N ALA A 110 46.31 -15.68 -11.71
CA ALA A 110 45.35 -16.13 -12.73
C ALA A 110 44.36 -15.02 -13.12
N ILE A 111 43.89 -14.21 -12.16
CA ILE A 111 43.03 -13.04 -12.42
C ILE A 111 43.76 -12.01 -13.29
N SER A 112 45.06 -11.75 -13.04
CA SER A 112 45.85 -10.80 -13.83
C SER A 112 46.07 -11.29 -15.27
N GLU A 113 46.07 -12.61 -15.48
CA GLU A 113 46.17 -13.23 -16.80
C GLU A 113 44.80 -13.42 -17.49
N GLY A 114 43.70 -13.03 -16.83
CA GLY A 114 42.34 -13.21 -17.35
C GLY A 114 41.81 -14.64 -17.27
N LYS A 115 42.50 -15.57 -16.61
CA LYS A 115 42.09 -16.97 -16.41
C LYS A 115 41.12 -17.08 -15.24
N LEU A 116 39.88 -16.65 -15.44
CA LEU A 116 38.90 -16.48 -14.37
C LEU A 116 38.43 -17.83 -13.76
N ASP A 117 38.20 -18.86 -14.57
CA ASP A 117 37.80 -20.18 -14.05
C ASP A 117 38.91 -20.81 -13.19
N GLU A 118 40.17 -20.69 -13.63
CA GLU A 118 41.33 -21.18 -12.89
C GLU A 118 41.50 -20.42 -11.55
N ALA A 119 41.20 -19.11 -11.54
CA ALA A 119 41.16 -18.32 -10.32
C ALA A 119 40.06 -18.78 -9.34
N ILE A 120 38.88 -19.15 -9.83
CA ILE A 120 37.81 -19.74 -9.00
C ILE A 120 38.28 -21.04 -8.38
N ASP A 121 38.95 -21.91 -9.13
CA ASP A 121 39.45 -23.19 -8.61
C ASP A 121 40.48 -22.98 -7.50
N TYR A 122 41.42 -22.06 -7.70
CA TYR A 122 42.40 -21.73 -6.66
C TYR A 122 41.75 -21.13 -5.41
N LEU A 123 40.79 -20.21 -5.57
CA LEU A 123 40.07 -19.61 -4.44
C LEU A 123 39.18 -20.62 -3.71
N THR A 124 38.54 -21.53 -4.45
CA THR A 124 37.72 -22.59 -3.85
C THR A 124 38.57 -23.53 -3.03
N LYS A 125 39.74 -23.95 -3.53
CA LYS A 125 40.71 -24.72 -2.74
C LYS A 125 41.20 -23.94 -1.51
N ALA A 126 41.43 -22.63 -1.63
CA ALA A 126 41.82 -21.79 -0.50
C ALA A 126 40.74 -21.74 0.59
N ILE A 127 39.47 -21.60 0.19
CA ILE A 127 38.30 -21.58 1.10
C ILE A 127 38.11 -22.92 1.81
N ILE A 128 38.34 -24.04 1.12
CA ILE A 128 38.26 -25.37 1.76
C ILE A 128 39.32 -25.52 2.86
N LEU A 129 40.52 -24.97 2.65
CA LEU A 129 41.60 -25.02 3.64
C LEU A 129 41.44 -24.00 4.78
N ASN A 130 40.82 -22.85 4.52
CA ASN A 130 40.54 -21.82 5.52
C ASN A 130 39.18 -21.15 5.27
N PRO A 131 38.08 -21.72 5.77
CA PRO A 131 36.74 -21.20 5.55
C PRO A 131 36.42 -19.93 6.34
N PHE A 132 37.33 -19.46 7.20
CA PHE A 132 37.17 -18.27 8.04
C PHE A 132 37.86 -17.03 7.47
N SER A 133 38.30 -17.06 6.20
CA SER A 133 38.95 -15.93 5.56
C SER A 133 37.97 -15.10 4.72
N ALA A 134 37.47 -13.98 5.26
CA ALA A 134 36.61 -13.05 4.53
C ALA A 134 37.21 -12.59 3.19
N MET A 135 38.55 -12.48 3.14
CA MET A 135 39.26 -12.01 1.95
C MET A 135 39.20 -13.00 0.79
N GLN A 136 39.14 -14.31 1.06
CA GLN A 136 39.05 -15.33 0.01
C GLN A 136 37.68 -15.32 -0.66
N TYR A 137 36.60 -15.24 0.13
CA TYR A 137 35.25 -15.08 -0.41
C TYR A 137 35.09 -13.77 -1.18
N ALA A 138 35.55 -12.64 -0.64
CA ALA A 138 35.47 -11.37 -1.36
C ALA A 138 36.24 -11.38 -2.69
N ALA A 139 37.41 -12.04 -2.73
CA ALA A 139 38.17 -12.22 -3.97
C ALA A 139 37.40 -13.09 -4.99
N ARG A 140 36.77 -14.19 -4.55
CA ARG A 140 36.01 -15.08 -5.43
C ARG A 140 34.72 -14.42 -5.93
N ALA A 141 34.05 -13.64 -5.09
CA ALA A 141 32.92 -12.79 -5.48
C ALA A 141 33.31 -11.81 -6.61
N THR A 142 34.49 -11.20 -6.51
CA THR A 142 35.01 -10.30 -7.57
C THR A 142 35.21 -11.05 -8.89
N VAL A 143 35.66 -12.30 -8.85
CA VAL A 143 35.79 -13.13 -10.06
C VAL A 143 34.42 -13.49 -10.64
N TYR A 144 33.45 -13.84 -9.80
CA TYR A 144 32.07 -14.11 -10.25
C TYR A 144 31.41 -12.88 -10.89
N ILE A 145 31.66 -11.67 -10.39
CA ILE A 145 31.20 -10.42 -11.02
C ILE A 145 31.78 -10.29 -12.44
N LYS A 146 33.08 -10.54 -12.62
CA LYS A 146 33.73 -10.52 -13.94
C LYS A 146 33.16 -11.56 -14.89
N LEU A 147 32.71 -12.70 -14.37
CA LEU A 147 32.04 -13.77 -15.12
C LEU A 147 30.53 -13.55 -15.32
N LYS A 148 29.98 -12.43 -14.84
CA LYS A 148 28.55 -12.14 -14.87
C LYS A 148 27.68 -13.20 -14.16
N LYS A 149 28.14 -13.67 -13.00
CA LYS A 149 27.42 -14.60 -12.10
C LYS A 149 27.05 -13.90 -10.79
N PRO A 150 26.05 -13.00 -10.79
CA PRO A 150 25.74 -12.15 -9.64
C PRO A 150 25.24 -12.89 -8.40
N ASN A 151 24.42 -13.95 -8.52
CA ASN A 151 23.95 -14.73 -7.37
C ASN A 151 25.10 -15.47 -6.69
N ALA A 152 26.01 -16.07 -7.46
CA ALA A 152 27.23 -16.66 -6.91
C ALA A 152 28.08 -15.60 -6.17
N ALA A 153 28.26 -14.42 -6.76
CA ALA A 153 28.97 -13.32 -6.12
C ALA A 153 28.30 -12.84 -4.82
N ILE A 154 26.97 -12.76 -4.76
CA ILE A 154 26.22 -12.36 -3.56
C ILE A 154 26.45 -13.37 -2.44
N ARG A 155 26.36 -14.68 -2.71
CA ARG A 155 26.60 -15.72 -1.68
C ARG A 155 28.00 -15.62 -1.07
N ASP A 156 29.01 -15.40 -1.90
CA ASP A 156 30.39 -15.21 -1.42
C ASP A 156 30.54 -13.88 -0.66
N ALA A 157 29.94 -12.80 -1.14
CA ALA A 157 30.00 -11.52 -0.46
C ALA A 157 29.29 -11.55 0.91
N ASP A 158 28.17 -12.26 1.03
CA ASP A 158 27.48 -12.48 2.29
C ASP A 158 28.34 -13.31 3.25
N ALA A 159 28.98 -14.38 2.79
CA ALA A 159 29.92 -15.16 3.60
C ALA A 159 31.10 -14.27 4.07
N ALA A 160 31.64 -13.42 3.19
CA ALA A 160 32.69 -12.48 3.55
C ALA A 160 32.24 -11.50 4.66
N LEU A 161 31.01 -10.99 4.58
CA LEU A 161 30.44 -10.05 5.53
C LEU A 161 30.01 -10.71 6.85
N GLN A 162 29.64 -12.00 6.82
CA GLN A 162 29.42 -12.78 8.05
C GLN A 162 30.72 -12.95 8.85
N ILE A 163 31.84 -13.15 8.17
CA ILE A 163 33.16 -13.30 8.80
C ILE A 163 33.73 -11.94 9.22
N ASN A 164 33.62 -10.93 8.35
CA ASN A 164 34.07 -9.57 8.63
C ASN A 164 33.01 -8.53 8.22
N PRO A 165 32.17 -8.09 9.17
CA PRO A 165 31.11 -7.11 8.92
C PRO A 165 31.60 -5.73 8.45
N ASP A 166 32.87 -5.39 8.65
CA ASP A 166 33.47 -4.11 8.26
C ASP A 166 34.28 -4.22 6.95
N SER A 167 34.06 -5.29 6.17
CA SER A 167 34.76 -5.52 4.92
C SER A 167 34.22 -4.65 3.79
N ALA A 168 34.93 -3.57 3.45
CA ALA A 168 34.61 -2.71 2.30
C ALA A 168 34.48 -3.52 0.99
N LYS A 169 35.38 -4.49 0.76
CA LYS A 169 35.35 -5.38 -0.41
C LYS A 169 34.12 -6.30 -0.43
N GLY A 170 33.64 -6.71 0.73
CA GLY A 170 32.40 -7.51 0.85
C GLY A 170 31.20 -6.69 0.39
N TYR A 171 31.00 -5.50 0.94
CA TYR A 171 29.93 -4.59 0.53
C TYR A 171 30.04 -4.18 -0.94
N LYS A 172 31.24 -3.85 -1.42
CA LYS A 172 31.46 -3.53 -2.83
C LYS A 172 31.02 -4.68 -3.74
N SER A 173 31.47 -5.90 -3.45
CA SER A 173 31.14 -7.07 -4.28
C SER A 173 29.64 -7.34 -4.28
N ARG A 174 28.99 -7.26 -3.11
CA ARG A 174 27.53 -7.44 -3.01
C ARG A 174 26.77 -6.35 -3.75
N GLY A 175 27.16 -5.09 -3.58
CA GLY A 175 26.53 -3.95 -4.24
C GLY A 175 26.67 -4.00 -5.77
N LEU A 176 27.85 -4.35 -6.28
CA LEU A 176 28.07 -4.56 -7.72
C LEU A 176 27.21 -5.72 -8.26
N ALA A 177 27.17 -6.85 -7.56
CA ALA A 177 26.37 -8.00 -7.99
C ALA A 177 24.87 -7.72 -7.96
N LYS A 178 24.38 -6.99 -6.95
CA LYS A 178 22.98 -6.53 -6.88
C LYS A 178 22.64 -5.52 -7.97
N ALA A 179 23.58 -4.63 -8.32
CA ALA A 179 23.40 -3.71 -9.43
C ALA A 179 23.21 -4.46 -10.76
N MET A 180 23.98 -5.54 -10.96
CA MET A 180 23.81 -6.42 -12.13
C MET A 180 22.44 -7.13 -12.14
N LEU A 181 21.80 -7.34 -11.00
CA LEU A 181 20.44 -7.92 -10.94
C LEU A 181 19.32 -6.88 -11.03
N GLY A 182 19.63 -5.59 -11.23
CA GLY A 182 18.64 -4.52 -11.23
C GLY A 182 18.11 -4.17 -9.83
N LEU A 183 18.70 -4.71 -8.76
CA LEU A 183 18.33 -4.42 -7.37
C LEU A 183 18.91 -3.08 -6.92
N CYS A 184 18.48 -2.00 -7.56
CA CYS A 184 19.14 -0.70 -7.47
C CYS A 184 19.16 -0.10 -6.06
N GLU A 185 18.04 -0.14 -5.30
CA GLU A 185 17.98 0.41 -3.93
C GLU A 185 19.00 -0.29 -3.01
N GLU A 186 19.05 -1.63 -3.06
CA GLU A 186 19.97 -2.42 -2.25
C GLU A 186 21.43 -2.25 -2.69
N ALA A 187 21.66 -2.20 -4.00
CA ALA A 187 22.99 -1.98 -4.56
C ALA A 187 23.56 -0.62 -4.13
N ALA A 188 22.78 0.46 -4.22
CA ALA A 188 23.21 1.78 -3.77
C ALA A 188 23.53 1.79 -2.27
N SER A 189 22.70 1.12 -1.46
CA SER A 189 22.95 1.00 -0.01
C SER A 189 24.30 0.33 0.28
N ASP A 190 24.55 -0.84 -0.31
CA ASP A 190 25.82 -1.57 -0.12
C ASP A 190 27.02 -0.77 -0.65
N LEU A 191 26.90 -0.12 -1.81
CA LEU A 191 27.96 0.70 -2.41
C LEU A 191 28.28 1.95 -1.58
N HIS A 192 27.28 2.61 -0.98
CA HIS A 192 27.53 3.72 -0.06
C HIS A 192 28.26 3.29 1.21
N VAL A 193 27.92 2.12 1.77
CA VAL A 193 28.65 1.56 2.91
C VAL A 193 30.09 1.23 2.51
N ALA A 194 30.29 0.61 1.36
CA ALA A 194 31.62 0.34 0.81
C ALA A 194 32.44 1.63 0.66
N ALA A 195 31.88 2.65 0.01
CA ALA A 195 32.52 3.95 -0.20
C ALA A 195 32.91 4.65 1.11
N LYS A 196 32.09 4.50 2.16
CA LYS A 196 32.36 5.07 3.48
C LYS A 196 33.52 4.36 4.19
N LEU A 197 33.67 3.05 3.99
CA LEU A 197 34.73 2.25 4.59
C LEU A 197 36.06 2.39 3.83
N ASP A 198 36.01 2.25 2.52
CA ASP A 198 37.17 2.40 1.63
C ASP A 198 36.67 2.83 0.24
N TYR A 199 36.92 4.08 -0.11
CA TYR A 199 36.49 4.62 -1.39
C TYR A 199 37.37 4.12 -2.53
N ASP A 200 36.74 3.65 -3.59
CA ASP A 200 37.40 3.40 -4.86
C ASP A 200 36.60 3.96 -6.04
N GLU A 201 37.28 4.13 -7.18
CA GLU A 201 36.69 4.71 -8.39
C GLU A 201 35.57 3.86 -8.99
N GLU A 202 35.68 2.52 -8.90
CA GLU A 202 34.66 1.59 -9.42
C GLU A 202 33.35 1.69 -8.62
N ILE A 203 33.42 1.92 -7.31
CA ILE A 203 32.25 2.20 -6.46
C ILE A 203 31.55 3.47 -6.94
N GLY A 204 32.31 4.54 -7.18
CA GLY A 204 31.75 5.80 -7.69
C GLY A 204 31.09 5.65 -9.07
N LEU A 205 31.68 4.85 -9.96
CA LEU A 205 31.09 4.54 -11.27
C LEU A 205 29.83 3.67 -11.15
N ALA A 206 29.78 2.74 -10.20
CA ALA A 206 28.60 1.93 -9.94
C ALA A 206 27.45 2.78 -9.37
N LEU A 207 27.72 3.66 -8.41
CA LEU A 207 26.72 4.58 -7.86
C LEU A 207 26.10 5.48 -8.94
N LYS A 208 26.92 6.06 -9.84
CA LYS A 208 26.43 6.86 -10.97
C LYS A 208 25.44 6.14 -11.88
N ARG A 209 25.55 4.81 -11.99
CA ARG A 209 24.65 3.98 -12.80
C ARG A 209 23.36 3.63 -12.05
N VAL A 210 23.47 3.37 -10.75
CA VAL A 210 22.38 2.86 -9.92
C VAL A 210 21.48 3.98 -9.36
N GLU A 211 22.06 5.11 -8.95
CA GLU A 211 21.35 6.22 -8.30
C GLU A 211 20.17 6.80 -9.12
N PRO A 212 20.25 6.96 -10.46
CA PRO A 212 19.11 7.44 -11.24
C PRO A 212 17.87 6.55 -11.12
N ASN A 213 18.05 5.22 -11.15
CA ASN A 213 16.96 4.27 -10.97
C ASN A 213 16.41 4.31 -9.54
N VAL A 214 17.28 4.42 -8.53
CA VAL A 214 16.86 4.61 -7.13
C VAL A 214 15.98 5.86 -6.98
N HIS A 215 16.38 6.96 -7.62
CA HIS A 215 15.61 8.20 -7.56
C HIS A 215 14.22 8.04 -8.19
N LYS A 216 14.12 7.41 -9.36
CA LYS A 216 12.83 7.12 -10.02
C LYS A 216 11.90 6.27 -9.14
N ILE A 217 12.45 5.22 -8.51
CA ILE A 217 11.70 4.35 -7.58
C ILE A 217 11.17 5.17 -6.40
N GLU A 218 12.03 6.01 -5.81
CA GLU A 218 11.65 6.81 -4.65
C GLU A 218 10.60 7.88 -5.00
N GLU A 219 10.75 8.56 -6.13
CA GLU A 219 9.77 9.55 -6.59
C GLU A 219 8.39 8.93 -6.86
N HIS A 220 8.38 7.76 -7.48
CA HIS A 220 7.16 7.00 -7.74
C HIS A 220 6.49 6.57 -6.42
N ARG A 221 7.23 5.99 -5.49
CA ARG A 221 6.74 5.61 -4.15
C ARG A 221 6.14 6.82 -3.43
N ARG A 222 6.85 7.96 -3.43
CA ARG A 222 6.38 9.22 -2.85
C ARG A 222 5.10 9.74 -3.51
N LYS A 223 4.95 9.61 -4.83
CA LYS A 223 3.73 10.00 -5.55
C LYS A 223 2.53 9.16 -5.07
N TYR A 224 2.68 7.85 -5.00
CA TYR A 224 1.59 6.95 -4.61
C TYR A 224 1.24 7.04 -3.13
N ASP A 225 2.21 7.29 -2.25
CA ASP A 225 1.95 7.61 -0.84
C ASP A 225 1.11 8.88 -0.67
N ARG A 226 1.38 9.92 -1.46
CA ARG A 226 0.57 11.15 -1.45
C ARG A 226 -0.85 10.88 -1.90
N LEU A 227 -1.02 10.07 -2.95
CA LEU A 227 -2.35 9.72 -3.47
C LEU A 227 -3.16 8.92 -2.45
N ARG A 228 -2.57 7.91 -1.81
CA ARG A 228 -3.21 7.12 -0.73
C ARG A 228 -3.64 8.01 0.43
N LYS A 229 -2.75 8.83 0.96
CA LYS A 229 -3.07 9.79 2.05
C LYS A 229 -4.18 10.75 1.66
N THR A 230 -4.19 11.25 0.42
CA THR A 230 -5.25 12.14 -0.07
C THR A 230 -6.59 11.43 -0.13
N LYS A 231 -6.63 10.18 -0.61
CA LYS A 231 -7.84 9.35 -0.66
C LYS A 231 -8.37 9.09 0.77
N GLU A 232 -7.50 8.71 1.70
CA GLU A 232 -7.83 8.51 3.12
C GLU A 232 -8.38 9.77 3.79
N LEU A 233 -7.78 10.94 3.55
CA LEU A 233 -8.29 12.19 4.11
C LEU A 233 -9.69 12.54 3.56
N LYS A 234 -9.91 12.33 2.25
CA LYS A 234 -11.22 12.52 1.61
C LYS A 234 -12.26 11.54 2.15
N THR A 235 -11.92 10.27 2.41
CA THR A 235 -12.85 9.30 2.99
C THR A 235 -13.22 9.68 4.42
N ILE A 236 -12.22 10.06 5.24
CA ILE A 236 -12.44 10.53 6.62
C ILE A 236 -13.34 11.78 6.65
N GLU A 237 -13.12 12.75 5.76
CA GLU A 237 -13.94 13.96 5.72
C GLU A 237 -15.37 13.67 5.29
N ARG A 238 -15.56 12.80 4.28
CA ARG A 238 -16.89 12.31 3.87
C ARG A 238 -17.61 11.61 5.03
N GLU A 239 -16.93 10.75 5.78
CA GLU A 239 -17.52 10.08 6.95
C GLU A 239 -17.91 11.06 8.05
N LYS A 240 -17.08 12.08 8.32
CA LYS A 240 -17.41 13.12 9.29
C LYS A 240 -18.64 13.90 8.87
N GLN A 241 -18.73 14.28 7.59
CA GLN A 241 -19.87 15.00 7.05
C GLN A 241 -21.13 14.14 7.13
N TRP A 242 -21.06 12.87 6.70
CA TRP A 242 -22.16 11.92 6.80
C TRP A 242 -22.65 11.76 8.25
N LYS A 243 -21.75 11.65 9.23
CA LYS A 243 -22.11 11.59 10.66
C LYS A 243 -22.81 12.87 11.12
N LYS A 244 -22.34 14.05 10.70
CA LYS A 244 -22.99 15.34 11.01
C LYS A 244 -24.41 15.39 10.43
N ASP A 245 -24.56 15.01 9.17
CA ASP A 245 -25.86 15.02 8.49
C ASP A 245 -26.84 14.04 9.16
N GLN A 246 -26.37 12.84 9.52
CA GLN A 246 -27.16 11.86 10.28
C GLN A 246 -27.60 12.39 11.66
N MET A 247 -26.73 13.13 12.36
CA MET A 247 -27.09 13.78 13.62
C MET A 247 -28.13 14.88 13.43
N GLN A 248 -28.00 15.71 12.39
CA GLN A 248 -28.99 16.74 12.06
C GLN A 248 -30.36 16.14 11.72
N ILE A 249 -30.40 15.09 10.90
CA ILE A 249 -31.64 14.38 10.56
C ILE A 249 -32.31 13.83 11.82
N LYS A 250 -31.54 13.19 12.72
CA LYS A 250 -32.05 12.70 14.01
C LYS A 250 -32.60 13.85 14.87
N PHE A 251 -31.88 14.96 14.94
CA PHE A 251 -32.31 16.14 15.70
C PHE A 251 -33.62 16.73 15.18
N VAL A 252 -33.74 16.96 13.88
CA VAL A 252 -34.97 17.47 13.24
C VAL A 252 -36.14 16.52 13.50
N LYS A 253 -35.93 15.20 13.37
CA LYS A 253 -36.96 14.19 13.65
C LYS A 253 -37.44 14.23 15.11
N ILE A 254 -36.53 14.38 16.08
CA ILE A 254 -36.87 14.53 17.50
C ILE A 254 -37.67 15.81 17.75
N SER A 255 -37.26 16.94 17.16
CA SER A 255 -37.97 18.22 17.32
C SER A 255 -39.40 18.18 16.78
N HIS A 256 -39.63 17.52 15.64
CA HIS A 256 -40.97 17.28 15.09
C HIS A 256 -41.82 16.36 15.98
N LEU A 257 -41.22 15.34 16.61
CA LEU A 257 -41.93 14.49 17.57
C LEU A 257 -42.34 15.26 18.83
N GLN A 258 -41.48 16.12 19.36
CA GLN A 258 -41.79 16.93 20.54
C GLN A 258 -42.87 17.98 20.28
N THR A 259 -42.84 18.64 19.11
CA THR A 259 -43.87 19.61 18.72
C THR A 259 -45.21 18.93 18.48
N THR A 260 -45.24 17.76 17.83
CA THR A 260 -46.49 16.98 17.66
C THR A 260 -47.03 16.44 18.97
N ASP A 261 -46.19 15.99 19.90
CA ASP A 261 -46.62 15.56 21.25
C ASP A 261 -47.16 16.72 22.10
N SER A 262 -46.50 17.88 22.02
CA SER A 262 -46.96 19.12 22.68
C SER A 262 -48.29 19.60 22.11
N ALA A 263 -48.44 19.61 20.78
CA ALA A 263 -49.69 19.94 20.11
C ALA A 263 -50.82 18.97 20.47
N ARG A 264 -50.54 17.66 20.56
CA ARG A 264 -51.50 16.64 21.03
C ARG A 264 -51.94 16.90 22.47
N LYS A 265 -51.02 17.26 23.37
CA LYS A 265 -51.35 17.60 24.77
C LYS A 265 -52.26 18.82 24.86
N VAL A 266 -51.98 19.89 24.10
CA VAL A 266 -52.83 21.10 24.03
C VAL A 266 -54.22 20.77 23.49
N LEU A 267 -54.31 19.98 22.40
CA LEU A 267 -55.59 19.56 21.83
C LEU A 267 -56.42 18.75 22.83
N LYS A 268 -55.76 17.86 23.59
CA LYS A 268 -56.42 17.05 24.63
C LYS A 268 -56.95 17.92 25.77
N LEU A 269 -56.19 18.94 26.21
CA LEU A 269 -56.63 19.92 27.21
C LEU A 269 -57.80 20.78 26.72
N LEU A 270 -57.77 21.23 25.45
CA LEU A 270 -58.89 21.98 24.85
C LEU A 270 -60.16 21.14 24.75
N LEU A 271 -60.04 19.86 24.39
CA LEU A 271 -61.17 18.93 24.38
C LEU A 271 -61.70 18.69 25.79
N LEU A 272 -60.84 18.46 26.78
CA LEU A 272 -61.23 18.35 28.19
C LEU A 272 -61.94 19.60 28.70
N TRP A 273 -61.41 20.80 28.38
CA TRP A 273 -62.05 22.06 28.72
C TRP A 273 -63.43 22.20 28.08
N ARG A 274 -63.57 21.84 26.79
CA ARG A 274 -64.86 21.85 26.08
C ARG A 274 -65.89 20.87 26.67
N VAL A 275 -65.46 19.73 27.22
CA VAL A 275 -66.33 18.81 27.97
C VAL A 275 -66.72 19.41 29.32
N VAL A 276 -65.81 20.08 30.02
CA VAL A 276 -66.08 20.71 31.32
C VAL A 276 -66.95 21.97 31.19
N SER A 277 -66.82 22.75 30.11
CA SER A 277 -67.67 23.92 29.83
C SER A 277 -69.10 23.58 29.42
N PHE A 278 -69.43 22.29 29.21
CA PHE A 278 -70.80 21.81 28.98
C PHE A 278 -71.56 21.50 30.28
N LEU A 279 -70.90 21.65 31.44
CA LEU A 279 -71.50 21.64 32.76
C LEU A 279 -71.44 23.08 33.30
N ASP A 280 -72.58 23.76 33.35
CA ASP A 280 -72.72 25.19 33.68
C ASP A 280 -71.93 25.63 34.93
N PHE A 281 -70.83 26.37 34.73
CA PHE A 281 -70.19 27.22 35.74
C PHE A 281 -69.67 28.52 35.08
N PRO A 282 -69.79 29.70 35.72
CA PRO A 282 -69.51 31.00 35.09
C PRO A 282 -68.01 31.25 34.85
N ALA A 283 -67.69 31.91 33.73
CA ALA A 283 -66.33 32.13 33.22
C ALA A 283 -65.46 33.07 34.09
N PRO A 284 -64.13 32.83 34.21
CA PRO A 284 -63.21 33.77 34.83
C PRO A 284 -62.71 34.86 33.84
N PRO A 285 -62.29 36.05 34.32
CA PRO A 285 -61.95 37.19 33.48
C PRO A 285 -60.63 37.04 32.70
N ILE A 286 -60.61 37.63 31.50
CA ILE A 286 -59.69 37.47 30.35
C ILE A 286 -58.20 37.86 30.60
N ARG A 287 -57.75 38.09 31.83
CA ARG A 287 -56.44 38.77 32.09
C ARG A 287 -55.17 37.90 32.14
N ILE A 288 -55.20 36.64 31.68
CA ILE A 288 -54.01 35.74 31.73
C ILE A 288 -53.46 35.37 30.34
N MET A 289 -54.15 35.68 29.23
CA MET A 289 -53.67 35.30 27.89
C MET A 289 -52.50 36.15 27.34
N SER A 290 -52.14 37.26 27.97
CA SER A 290 -51.05 38.13 27.51
C SER A 290 -49.66 37.82 28.06
N ILE A 291 -49.51 36.91 29.04
CA ILE A 291 -48.19 36.60 29.62
C ILE A 291 -47.52 35.37 28.95
N PHE A 292 -48.28 34.43 28.39
CA PHE A 292 -47.69 33.19 27.87
C PHE A 292 -47.14 33.27 26.44
N LEU A 293 -47.52 34.29 25.65
CA LEU A 293 -47.02 34.47 24.28
C LEU A 293 -45.73 35.30 24.17
N LEU A 294 -45.29 35.97 25.25
CA LEU A 294 -44.08 36.81 25.24
C LEU A 294 -42.80 36.09 25.70
N GLN A 295 -42.88 34.83 26.15
CA GLN A 295 -41.72 34.07 26.64
C GLN A 295 -41.13 33.04 25.66
N ASN A 296 -41.73 32.87 24.47
CA ASN A 296 -41.28 31.88 23.47
C ASN A 296 -40.61 32.45 22.21
N ASN A 297 -40.40 33.77 22.12
CA ASN A 297 -39.69 34.42 20.99
C ASN A 297 -38.33 35.02 21.36
N GLY A 298 -37.74 34.61 22.48
CA GLY A 298 -36.41 35.05 22.92
C GLY A 298 -35.47 33.87 23.13
N ASN A 299 -34.84 33.40 22.06
CA ASN A 299 -33.47 32.87 21.97
C ASN A 299 -33.18 32.38 20.55
#